data_AF-A0A1Z9PKH9-F1
#
_entry.id   AF-A0A1Z9PKH9-F1
#
_cell.length_a   1.000
_cell.length_b   1.000
_cell.length_c   1.000
_cell.angle_alpha   90.00
_cell.angle_beta   90.00
_cell.angle_gamma   90.00
#
_symmetry.space_group_name_H-M   'P 1'
#
loop_
_entity.id
_entity.type
_entity.pdbx_description
1 polymer ?
#
loop_
_entity_poly.entity_id
_entity_poly.type
_entity_poly.pdbx_seq_one_letter_code
_entity_poly.pdbx_strand_id
1 'polypeptide(L)'
;MIKQERLEQALKFLSETDEQHAKLIAGVDYLKDLAKNMKGKFIVNCETEKSVAMKEHAWYASDHYKKHIDEKRALVEEATKLENNRAKENLIIDVWRTLEASRRNAKV
;
A
#
# COMPACT_ATOMS: atom_id res chain seq x y z
N MET A 1 24.85 -16.96 -8.60
CA MET A 1 24.50 -17.61 -7.32
C MET A 1 24.30 -16.52 -6.28
N ILE A 2 23.22 -16.57 -5.50
CA ILE A 2 22.97 -15.57 -4.44
C ILE A 2 24.07 -15.72 -3.38
N LYS A 3 24.85 -14.65 -3.19
CA LYS A 3 25.92 -14.58 -2.18
C LYS A 3 25.33 -14.23 -0.81
N GLN A 4 26.03 -14.58 0.27
CA GLN A 4 25.60 -14.27 1.64
C GLN A 4 25.39 -12.76 1.85
N GLU A 5 26.25 -11.91 1.30
CA GLU A 5 26.08 -10.46 1.33
C GLU A 5 24.72 -10.01 0.76
N ARG A 6 24.24 -10.63 -0.33
CA ARG A 6 22.94 -10.29 -0.93
C ARG A 6 21.77 -10.73 -0.06
N LEU A 7 21.92 -11.82 0.68
CA LEU A 7 20.94 -12.31 1.65
C LEU A 7 20.85 -11.35 2.86
N GLU A 8 22.00 -10.91 3.38
CA GLU A 8 22.06 -9.95 4.48
C GLU A 8 21.42 -8.60 4.08
N GLN A 9 21.67 -8.14 2.86
CA GLN A 9 21.01 -6.95 2.31
C GLN A 9 19.48 -7.12 2.20
N ALA A 10 19.00 -8.29 1.77
CA ALA A 10 17.56 -8.57 1.68
C ALA A 10 16.89 -8.53 3.07
N LEU A 11 17.49 -9.21 4.05
CA LEU A 11 17.00 -9.23 5.44
C LEU A 11 17.01 -7.83 6.06
N LYS A 12 18.10 -7.09 5.86
CA LYS A 12 18.23 -5.71 6.34
C LYS A 12 17.14 -4.82 5.75
N PHE A 13 16.96 -4.83 4.43
CA PHE A 13 15.92 -4.05 3.77
C PHE A 13 14.51 -4.36 4.31
N LEU A 14 14.19 -5.64 4.52
CA LEU A 14 12.91 -6.03 5.10
C LEU A 14 12.73 -5.44 6.50
N SER A 15 13.73 -5.58 7.38
CA SER A 15 13.65 -5.04 8.74
C SER A 15 13.55 -3.51 8.79
N GLU A 16 14.32 -2.80 7.96
CA GLU A 16 14.34 -1.34 7.95
C GLU A 16 13.05 -0.73 7.37
N THR A 17 12.30 -1.48 6.57
CA THR A 17 11.08 -1.00 5.91
C THR A 17 9.78 -1.45 6.57
N ASP A 18 9.84 -2.19 7.68
CA ASP A 18 8.64 -2.71 8.35
C ASP A 18 7.69 -1.59 8.82
N GLU A 19 8.23 -0.58 9.50
CA GLU A 19 7.41 0.55 9.95
C GLU A 19 6.84 1.37 8.79
N GLN A 20 7.65 1.61 7.76
CA GLN A 20 7.21 2.40 6.59
C GLN A 20 6.08 1.67 5.87
N HIS A 21 6.24 0.36 5.66
CA HIS A 21 5.20 -0.47 5.06
C HIS A 21 3.91 -0.44 5.88
N ALA A 22 3.99 -0.63 7.20
CA ALA A 22 2.83 -0.55 8.08
C ALA A 22 2.12 0.81 8.00
N LYS A 23 2.89 1.92 8.00
CA LYS A 23 2.36 3.29 7.89
C LYS A 23 1.63 3.52 6.56
N LEU A 24 2.22 3.08 5.44
CA LEU A 24 1.60 3.23 4.12
C LEU A 24 0.28 2.45 4.01
N ILE A 25 0.27 1.19 4.45
CA ILE A 25 -0.93 0.35 4.42
C ILE A 25 -2.04 0.91 5.33
N ALA A 26 -1.69 1.32 6.55
CA ALA A 26 -2.64 1.97 7.46
C ALA A 26 -3.19 3.29 6.87
N GLY A 27 -2.33 4.07 6.20
CA GLY A 27 -2.74 5.31 5.54
C GLY A 27 -3.73 5.08 4.39
N VAL A 28 -3.53 4.04 3.58
CA VAL A 28 -4.47 3.68 2.51
C VAL A 28 -5.85 3.33 3.07
N ASP A 29 -5.90 2.63 4.20
CA ASP A 29 -7.16 2.28 4.84
C ASP A 29 -7.83 3.50 5.50
N TYR A 30 -7.05 4.31 6.21
CA TYR A 30 -7.50 5.58 6.77
C TYR A 30 -8.15 6.47 5.72
N LEU A 31 -7.56 6.58 4.53
CA LEU A 31 -8.13 7.38 3.44
C LEU A 31 -9.54 6.90 3.04
N LYS A 32 -9.83 5.59 3.08
CA LYS A 32 -11.19 5.10 2.79
C LYS A 32 -12.22 5.62 3.80
N ASP A 33 -11.88 5.63 5.08
CA ASP A 33 -12.78 6.10 6.13
C ASP A 33 -12.88 7.63 6.16
N LEU A 34 -11.79 8.32 5.85
CA LEU A 34 -11.79 9.76 5.65
C LEU A 34 -12.76 10.17 4.53
N ALA A 35 -12.76 9.44 3.41
CA ALA A 35 -13.68 9.69 2.30
C ALA A 35 -15.15 9.60 2.75
N LYS A 36 -15.49 8.58 3.55
CA LYS A 36 -16.85 8.40 4.11
C LYS A 36 -17.20 9.55 5.05
N ASN A 37 -16.27 9.96 5.91
CA ASN A 37 -16.46 11.08 6.83
C ASN A 37 -16.71 12.40 6.08
N MET A 38 -15.88 12.69 5.07
CA MET A 38 -16.02 13.89 4.26
C MET A 38 -17.32 13.89 3.45
N LYS A 39 -17.68 12.77 2.83
CA LYS A 39 -18.96 12.61 2.13
C LYS A 39 -20.14 12.87 3.07
N GLY A 40 -20.10 12.29 4.28
CA GLY A 40 -21.15 12.50 5.29
C GLY A 40 -21.30 13.98 5.65
N LYS A 41 -20.18 14.67 5.94
CA LYS A 41 -20.17 16.11 6.21
C LYS A 41 -20.71 16.93 5.03
N PHE A 42 -20.31 16.58 3.81
CA PHE A 42 -20.77 17.27 2.60
C PHE A 42 -22.28 17.15 2.43
N ILE A 43 -22.85 15.95 2.57
CA ILE A 43 -24.29 15.72 2.40
C ILE A 43 -25.10 16.47 3.47
N VAL A 44 -24.64 16.46 4.73
CA VAL A 44 -25.32 17.15 5.83
C VAL A 44 -25.33 18.67 5.61
N ASN A 45 -24.23 19.22 5.10
CA ASN A 45 -24.07 20.67 4.94
C ASN A 45 -24.47 21.18 3.54
N CYS A 46 -24.87 20.32 2.62
CA CYS A 46 -25.29 20.74 1.28
C CYS A 46 -26.72 21.28 1.33
N GLU A 47 -26.86 22.61 1.24
CA GLU A 47 -28.15 23.32 1.23
C GLU A 47 -28.73 23.51 -0.17
N THR A 48 -27.91 23.37 -1.21
CA THR A 48 -28.27 23.67 -2.60
C THR A 48 -29.12 22.59 -3.26
N GLU A 49 -28.83 21.32 -2.98
CA GLU A 49 -29.52 20.18 -3.59
C GLU A 49 -30.63 19.65 -2.70
N LYS A 50 -31.82 19.40 -3.26
CA LYS A 50 -33.00 18.97 -2.48
C LYS A 50 -33.04 17.46 -2.20
N SER A 51 -32.46 16.64 -3.08
CA SER A 51 -32.45 15.18 -2.95
C SER A 51 -31.09 14.66 -2.50
N VAL A 52 -31.07 13.65 -1.64
CA VAL A 52 -29.84 12.98 -1.20
C VAL A 52 -29.06 12.45 -2.39
N ALA A 53 -29.72 11.88 -3.41
CA ALA A 53 -29.04 11.40 -4.61
C ALA A 53 -28.29 12.52 -5.36
N MET A 54 -28.91 13.71 -5.48
CA MET A 54 -28.23 14.86 -6.11
C MET A 54 -27.05 15.35 -5.28
N LYS A 55 -27.17 15.35 -3.94
CA LYS A 55 -26.06 15.65 -3.02
C LYS A 55 -24.90 14.66 -3.17
N GLU A 56 -25.18 13.38 -3.37
CA GLU A 56 -24.14 12.37 -3.60
C GLU A 56 -23.41 12.59 -4.92
N HIS A 57 -24.13 12.87 -6.00
CA HIS A 57 -23.52 13.21 -7.28
C HIS A 57 -22.69 14.50 -7.20
N ALA A 58 -23.18 15.51 -6.48
CA ALA A 58 -22.43 16.74 -6.23
C ALA A 58 -21.14 16.47 -5.43
N TRP A 59 -21.16 15.57 -4.45
CA TRP A 59 -19.94 15.12 -3.76
C TRP A 59 -18.94 14.49 -4.74
N TYR A 60 -19.39 13.54 -5.57
CA TYR A 60 -18.50 12.87 -6.53
C TYR A 60 -17.96 13.80 -7.62
N ALA A 61 -18.69 14.87 -7.96
CA ALA A 61 -18.25 15.91 -8.87
C ALA A 61 -17.38 16.99 -8.19
N SER A 62 -17.27 16.98 -6.85
CA SER A 62 -16.55 18.02 -6.10
C SER A 62 -15.03 17.89 -6.21
N ASP A 63 -14.35 19.03 -6.12
CA ASP A 63 -12.89 19.07 -6.05
C ASP A 63 -12.34 18.35 -4.81
N HIS A 64 -13.12 18.30 -3.70
CA HIS A 64 -12.75 17.54 -2.51
C HIS A 64 -12.62 16.05 -2.81
N TYR A 65 -13.58 15.48 -3.54
CA TYR A 65 -13.54 14.07 -3.90
C TYR A 65 -12.43 13.77 -4.92
N LYS A 66 -12.22 14.67 -5.89
CA LYS A 66 -11.10 14.57 -6.83
C LYS A 66 -9.75 14.56 -6.11
N LYS A 67 -9.52 15.52 -5.21
CA LYS A 67 -8.31 15.60 -4.39
C LYS A 67 -8.11 14.33 -3.55
N HIS A 68 -9.18 13.82 -2.95
CA HIS A 68 -9.14 12.57 -2.19
C HIS A 68 -8.71 11.37 -3.06
N ILE A 69 -9.23 11.26 -4.28
CA ILE A 69 -8.83 10.20 -5.22
C ILE A 69 -7.35 10.33 -5.58
N ASP A 70 -6.88 11.53 -5.88
CA ASP A 70 -5.49 11.77 -6.27
C ASP A 70 -4.52 11.43 -5.13
N GLU A 71 -4.83 11.85 -3.89
CA GLU A 71 -4.06 11.50 -2.69
C GLU A 71 -4.05 9.99 -2.45
N LYS A 72 -5.21 9.34 -2.55
CA LYS A 72 -5.32 7.89 -2.40
C LYS A 72 -4.53 7.15 -3.46
N ARG A 73 -4.58 7.59 -4.71
CA ARG A 73 -3.81 7.01 -5.81
C ARG A 73 -2.31 7.09 -5.53
N ALA A 74 -1.81 8.28 -5.17
CA ALA A 74 -0.40 8.48 -4.88
C ALA A 74 0.08 7.56 -3.74
N LEU A 75 -0.70 7.46 -2.66
CA LEU A 75 -0.35 6.63 -1.51
C LEU A 75 -0.38 5.13 -1.83
N VAL A 76 -1.38 4.68 -2.61
CA VAL A 76 -1.46 3.29 -3.08
C VAL A 76 -0.28 2.97 -3.99
N GLU A 77 0.07 3.85 -4.92
CA GLU A 77 1.23 3.64 -5.79
C GLU A 77 2.53 3.49 -4.98
N GLU A 78 2.72 4.30 -3.92
CA GLU A 78 3.87 4.17 -3.01
C GLU A 78 3.84 2.87 -2.21
N ALA A 79 2.70 2.54 -1.59
CA ALA A 79 2.51 1.31 -0.82
C ALA A 79 2.82 0.07 -1.67
N THR A 80 2.23 -0.01 -2.87
CA THR A 80 2.43 -1.13 -3.79
C THR A 80 3.87 -1.22 -4.30
N LYS A 81 4.55 -0.08 -4.55
CA LYS A 81 5.98 -0.11 -4.90
C LYS A 81 6.82 -0.71 -3.77
N LEU A 82 6.56 -0.31 -2.52
CA LEU A 82 7.29 -0.84 -1.37
C LEU A 82 6.99 -2.33 -1.16
N GLU A 83 5.73 -2.72 -1.26
CA GLU A 83 5.30 -4.12 -1.16
C GLU A 83 5.97 -5.00 -2.23
N ASN A 84 5.99 -4.56 -3.49
CA ASN A 84 6.67 -5.27 -4.57
C ASN A 84 8.18 -5.40 -4.32
N ASN A 85 8.82 -4.37 -3.78
CA ASN A 85 10.22 -4.44 -3.39
C ASN A 85 10.45 -5.45 -2.27
N ARG A 86 9.62 -5.44 -1.23
CA ARG A 86 9.68 -6.42 -0.13
C ARG A 86 9.43 -7.85 -0.63
N ALA A 87 8.46 -8.06 -1.52
CA ALA A 87 8.19 -9.36 -2.15
C ALA A 87 9.39 -9.88 -2.94
N LYS A 88 10.07 -9.00 -3.70
CA LYS A 88 11.32 -9.33 -4.40
C LYS A 88 12.43 -9.74 -3.43
N GLU A 89 12.59 -9.06 -2.31
CA GLU A 89 13.59 -9.44 -1.29
C GLU A 89 13.26 -10.79 -0.63
N ASN A 90 11.98 -11.07 -0.36
CA ASN A 90 11.54 -12.39 0.09
C ASN A 90 11.85 -13.50 -0.93
N LEU A 91 11.61 -13.24 -2.22
CA LEU A 91 11.95 -14.20 -3.29
C LEU A 91 13.44 -14.54 -3.31
N ILE A 92 14.31 -13.55 -3.06
CA ILE A 92 15.77 -13.76 -2.99
C ILE A 92 16.13 -14.68 -1.82
N ILE A 93 15.49 -14.48 -0.66
CA ILE A 93 15.68 -15.35 0.52
C ILE A 93 15.23 -16.79 0.17
N ASP A 94 14.08 -16.95 -0.48
CA ASP A 94 13.55 -18.27 -0.82
C ASP A 94 14.40 -19.00 -1.86
N VAL A 95 14.84 -18.31 -2.92
CA VAL A 95 15.77 -18.90 -3.90
C VAL A 95 17.08 -19.30 -3.23
N TRP A 96 17.61 -18.50 -2.30
CA TRP A 96 18.81 -18.87 -1.55
C TRP A 96 18.58 -20.13 -0.70
N ARG A 97 17.45 -20.22 0.02
CA ARG A 97 17.09 -21.42 0.80
C ARG A 97 17.01 -22.67 -0.08
N THR A 98 16.41 -22.57 -1.26
CA THR A 98 16.34 -23.68 -2.23
C THR A 98 17.73 -24.10 -2.70
N LEU A 99 18.59 -23.16 -3.07
CA LEU A 99 19.96 -23.47 -3.51
C LEU A 99 20.78 -24.15 -2.40
N GLU A 100 20.64 -23.72 -1.14
CA GLU A 100 21.31 -24.37 -0.01
C GLU A 100 20.76 -25.76 0.29
N ALA A 101 19.46 -25.98 0.11
CA ALA A 101 18.88 -27.32 0.20
C ALA A 101 19.44 -28.25 -0.89
N SER A 102 19.49 -27.79 -2.15
CA SER A 102 20.06 -28.56 -3.26
C SER A 102 21.54 -28.86 -3.04
N ARG A 103 22.33 -27.90 -2.54
CA ARG A 103 23.75 -28.11 -2.18
C ARG A 103 23.93 -29.19 -1.11
N ARG A 104 23.07 -29.22 -0.10
CA ARG A 104 23.11 -30.24 0.96
C ARG A 104 22.82 -31.62 0.37
N ASN A 105 21.81 -31.73 -0.49
CA ASN A 105 21.43 -33.01 -1.12
C ASN A 105 22.48 -33.53 -2.11
N ALA A 106 23.22 -32.64 -2.79
CA ALA A 106 24.25 -33.03 -3.76
C ALA A 106 25.59 -33.46 -3.12
N LYS A 107 25.77 -33.21 -1.81
CA LYS A 107 26.96 -33.62 -1.04
C LYS A 107 26.75 -34.93 -0.26
N VAL A 108 25.58 -35.55 -0.40
CA VAL A 108 25.24 -36.90 0.07
C VAL A 108 25.25 -37.83 -1.13
#